data_AF-A0AAP0MFF7-F1
#
_entry.id   AF-A0AAP0MFF7-F1
#
_cell.length_a   1.000
_cell.length_b   1.000
_cell.length_c   1.000
_cell.angle_alpha   90.00
_cell.angle_beta   90.00
_cell.angle_gamma   90.00
#
_symmetry.space_group_name_H-M   'P 1'
#
loop_
_entity.id
_entity.type
_entity.pdbx_description
1 polymer ?
#
loop_
_entity_poly.entity_id
_entity_poly.type
_entity_poly.pdbx_seq_one_letter_code
_entity_poly.pdbx_strand_id
1 'polypeptide(L)'
;MAAKILANLIVMGSGILARAVVQAYRQALANASKSGVAQETLQNAARRVSKSMTEQEARQILGVSEETTWEEIMKKYDTLFERNAKNGSFYLQSKVHRAKECLEGVYRSKGDGSPS
;
A
#
# COMPACT_ATOMS: atom_id res chain seq x y z
N MET A 1 29.64 15.01 55.29
CA MET A 1 28.24 15.46 55.11
C MET A 1 27.84 15.63 53.64
N ALA A 2 28.68 16.21 52.77
CA ALA A 2 28.37 16.44 51.35
C ALA A 2 27.96 15.17 50.55
N ALA A 3 28.66 14.04 50.75
CA ALA A 3 28.34 12.78 50.06
C ALA A 3 26.95 12.21 50.40
N LYS A 4 26.45 12.41 51.64
CA LYS A 4 25.10 11.96 52.05
C LYS A 4 24.01 12.83 51.42
N ILE A 5 24.27 14.12 51.21
CA ILE A 5 23.33 15.06 50.57
C ILE A 5 23.24 14.77 49.07
N LEU A 6 24.38 14.54 48.40
CA LEU A 6 24.41 14.14 46.99
C LEU A 6 23.72 12.80 46.74
N ALA A 7 23.95 11.79 47.60
CA ALA A 7 23.27 10.50 47.49
C ALA A 7 21.74 10.63 47.62
N ASN A 8 21.25 11.43 48.56
CA ASN A 8 19.81 11.65 48.74
C ASN A 8 19.19 12.40 47.56
N LEU A 9 19.89 13.38 46.98
CA LEU A 9 19.43 14.11 45.78
C LEU A 9 19.32 13.19 44.56
N ILE A 10 20.30 12.31 44.34
CA ILE A 10 20.30 11.36 43.23
C ILE A 10 19.15 10.36 43.38
N VAL A 11 18.99 9.78 44.58
CA VAL A 11 17.94 8.79 44.87
C VAL A 11 16.53 9.39 44.77
N MET A 12 16.34 10.62 45.26
CA MET A 12 15.05 11.31 45.13
C MET A 12 14.76 11.75 43.68
N GLY A 13 15.78 12.19 42.94
CA GLY A 13 15.63 12.62 41.53
C GLY A 13 15.36 11.46 40.57
N SER A 14 16.00 10.31 40.75
CA SER A 14 15.88 9.16 39.85
C SER A 14 14.49 8.52 39.89
N GLY A 15 13.82 8.50 41.05
CA GLY A 15 12.51 7.88 41.23
C GLY A 15 11.35 8.59 40.49
N ILE A 16 11.51 9.87 40.15
CA ILE A 16 10.50 10.65 39.43
C ILE A 16 10.60 10.39 37.92
N LEU A 17 11.83 10.41 37.39
CA LEU A 17 12.08 10.13 35.97
C LEU A 17 11.71 8.70 35.59
N ALA A 18 12.05 7.71 36.43
CA ALA A 18 11.71 6.32 36.17
C ALA A 18 10.19 6.10 36.10
N ARG A 19 9.42 6.71 37.01
CA ARG A 19 7.95 6.61 37.01
C ARG A 19 7.33 7.31 35.81
N ALA A 20 7.84 8.47 35.41
CA ALA A 20 7.37 9.19 34.23
C ALA A 20 7.60 8.38 32.94
N VAL A 21 8.76 7.74 32.78
CA VAL A 21 9.05 6.88 31.63
C VAL A 21 8.13 5.66 31.59
N VAL A 22 7.91 4.99 32.72
CA VAL A 22 7.01 3.84 32.80
C VAL A 22 5.56 4.23 32.50
N GLN A 23 5.10 5.38 33.02
CA GLN A 23 3.76 5.89 32.74
C GLN A 23 3.60 6.28 31.26
N ALA A 24 4.57 6.98 30.68
CA ALA A 24 4.57 7.32 29.26
C ALA A 24 4.58 6.07 28.38
N TYR A 25 5.34 5.03 28.74
CA TYR A 25 5.35 3.75 28.03
C TYR A 25 3.99 3.04 28.08
N ARG A 26 3.37 2.97 29.26
CA ARG A 26 2.02 2.41 29.43
C ARG A 26 0.98 3.22 28.65
N GLN A 27 1.13 4.53 28.61
CA GLN A 27 0.22 5.42 27.90
C GLN A 27 0.41 5.31 26.38
N ALA A 28 1.64 5.12 25.89
CA ALA A 28 1.93 4.83 24.49
C ALA A 28 1.31 3.50 24.05
N LEU A 29 1.43 2.45 24.87
CA LEU A 29 0.79 1.15 24.59
C LEU A 29 -0.74 1.25 24.59
N ALA A 30 -1.32 1.94 25.59
CA ALA A 30 -2.77 2.16 25.65
C ALA A 30 -3.26 3.00 24.46
N ASN A 31 -2.51 4.02 24.05
CA ASN A 31 -2.83 4.86 22.90
C ASN A 31 -2.69 4.08 21.59
N ALA A 32 -1.68 3.23 21.40
CA ALA A 32 -1.56 2.34 20.24
C ALA A 32 -2.73 1.35 20.14
N SER A 33 -3.26 0.92 21.28
CA SER A 33 -4.44 0.04 21.36
C SER A 33 -5.74 0.79 21.07
N LYS A 34 -5.84 2.07 21.45
CA LYS A 34 -7.03 2.92 21.28
C LYS A 34 -7.07 3.70 19.97
N SER A 35 -5.94 3.95 19.33
CA SER A 35 -5.82 4.87 18.19
C SER A 35 -6.37 4.33 16.89
N GLY A 36 -6.89 3.09 16.85
CA GLY A 36 -7.55 2.57 15.65
C GLY A 36 -6.60 2.43 14.44
N VAL A 37 -5.29 2.58 14.62
CA VAL A 37 -4.29 2.54 13.54
C VAL A 37 -4.37 1.22 12.76
N ALA A 38 -4.74 0.11 13.41
CA ALA A 38 -5.01 -1.15 12.72
C ALA A 38 -6.21 -1.05 11.76
N GLN A 39 -7.31 -0.43 12.20
CA GLN A 39 -8.53 -0.28 11.41
C GLN A 39 -8.42 0.81 10.35
N GLU A 40 -7.74 1.92 10.62
CA GLU A 40 -7.42 2.94 9.62
C GLU A 40 -6.42 2.43 8.59
N THR A 41 -5.40 1.65 8.99
CA THR A 41 -4.49 1.00 8.04
C THR A 41 -5.24 -0.01 7.17
N LEU A 42 -6.15 -0.79 7.74
CA LEU A 42 -6.96 -1.75 7.00
C LEU A 42 -7.95 -1.06 6.05
N GLN A 43 -8.61 0.03 6.49
CA GLN A 43 -9.48 0.83 5.62
C GLN A 43 -8.70 1.55 4.52
N ASN A 44 -7.51 2.07 4.83
CA ASN A 44 -6.65 2.71 3.83
C ASN A 44 -6.09 1.69 2.85
N ALA A 45 -5.76 0.48 3.29
CA ALA A 45 -5.40 -0.64 2.43
C ALA A 45 -6.59 -1.05 1.55
N ALA A 46 -7.78 -1.21 2.11
CA ALA A 46 -9.00 -1.52 1.36
C ALA A 46 -9.35 -0.43 0.34
N ARG A 47 -9.21 0.86 0.71
CA ARG A 47 -9.38 2.00 -0.21
C ARG A 47 -8.29 2.08 -1.29
N ARG A 48 -7.09 1.59 -1.03
CA ARG A 48 -6.03 1.47 -2.04
C ARG A 48 -6.31 0.33 -3.01
N VAL A 49 -6.82 -0.80 -2.53
CA VAL A 49 -7.31 -1.90 -3.37
C VAL A 49 -8.47 -1.41 -4.25
N SER A 50 -9.42 -0.64 -3.71
CA SER A 50 -10.50 -0.05 -4.50
C SER A 50 -10.05 1.05 -5.48
N LYS A 51 -8.82 1.57 -5.35
CA LYS A 51 -8.19 2.49 -6.30
C LYS A 51 -7.34 1.77 -7.36
N SER A 52 -7.05 0.48 -7.14
CA SER A 52 -6.38 -0.35 -8.13
C SER A 52 -7.39 -0.69 -9.23
N MET A 53 -6.93 -0.64 -10.47
CA MET A 53 -7.75 -1.04 -11.60
C MET A 53 -8.05 -2.54 -11.53
N THR A 54 -9.30 -2.88 -11.80
CA THR A 54 -9.78 -4.27 -11.87
C THR A 54 -9.45 -4.89 -13.23
N GLU A 55 -9.42 -6.22 -13.30
CA GLU A 55 -9.24 -6.95 -14.57
C GLU A 55 -10.33 -6.58 -15.59
N GLN A 56 -11.59 -6.49 -15.13
CA GLN A 56 -12.72 -6.14 -15.98
C GLN A 56 -12.58 -4.73 -16.59
N GLU A 57 -12.18 -3.74 -15.79
CA GLU A 57 -11.90 -2.39 -16.27
C GLU A 57 -10.73 -2.38 -17.26
N ALA A 58 -9.66 -3.14 -16.98
CA ALA A 58 -8.52 -3.23 -17.89
C ALA A 58 -8.92 -3.82 -19.25
N ARG A 59 -9.74 -4.88 -19.25
CA ARG A 59 -10.30 -5.47 -20.47
C ARG A 59 -11.17 -4.49 -21.25
N GLN A 60 -12.01 -3.71 -20.56
CA GLN A 60 -12.81 -2.66 -21.19
C GLN A 60 -11.96 -1.54 -21.81
N ILE A 61 -10.91 -1.10 -21.12
CA ILE A 61 -9.98 -0.07 -21.63
C ILE A 61 -9.28 -0.53 -22.91
N LEU A 62 -8.84 -1.80 -22.96
CA LEU A 62 -8.17 -2.35 -24.14
C LEU A 62 -9.15 -2.87 -25.21
N GLY A 63 -10.44 -2.97 -24.89
CA GLY A 63 -11.47 -3.49 -25.80
C GLY A 63 -11.26 -4.96 -26.14
N VAL A 64 -10.98 -5.78 -25.13
CA VAL A 64 -10.70 -7.22 -25.25
C VAL A 64 -11.65 -8.04 -24.38
N SER A 65 -11.90 -9.30 -24.74
CA SER A 65 -12.71 -10.24 -23.98
C SER A 65 -11.85 -11.15 -23.09
N GLU A 66 -12.47 -12.00 -22.27
CA GLU A 66 -11.76 -12.95 -21.40
C GLU A 66 -10.97 -14.00 -22.20
N GLU A 67 -11.53 -14.48 -23.32
CA GLU A 67 -10.89 -15.44 -24.22
C GLU A 67 -9.82 -14.85 -25.15
N THR A 68 -9.58 -13.53 -25.12
CA THR A 68 -8.57 -12.90 -25.97
C THR A 68 -7.16 -13.36 -25.58
N THR A 69 -6.35 -13.75 -26.57
CA THR A 69 -4.96 -14.21 -26.36
C THR A 69 -4.05 -13.08 -25.89
N TRP A 70 -2.93 -13.42 -25.23
CA TRP A 70 -1.98 -12.42 -24.75
C TRP A 70 -1.36 -11.62 -25.90
N GLU A 71 -1.09 -12.28 -27.02
CA GLU A 71 -0.55 -11.66 -28.24
C GLU A 71 -1.52 -10.61 -28.80
N GLU A 72 -2.82 -10.91 -28.83
CA GLU A 72 -3.85 -9.97 -29.28
C GLU A 72 -4.00 -8.79 -28.31
N ILE A 73 -3.92 -9.04 -27.00
CA ILE A 73 -3.93 -7.98 -25.97
C ILE A 73 -2.76 -7.02 -26.19
N MET A 74 -1.55 -7.53 -26.43
CA MET A 74 -0.36 -6.72 -26.70
C MET A 74 -0.53 -5.88 -27.97
N LYS A 75 -1.04 -6.46 -29.05
CA LYS A 75 -1.31 -5.74 -30.30
C LYS A 75 -2.31 -4.60 -30.11
N LYS A 76 -3.38 -4.83 -29.33
CA LYS A 76 -4.37 -3.80 -28.97
C LYS A 76 -3.73 -2.70 -28.13
N TYR A 77 -2.94 -3.07 -27.14
CA TYR A 77 -2.19 -2.15 -26.29
C TYR A 77 -1.28 -1.24 -27.13
N ASP A 78 -0.43 -1.80 -27.99
CA ASP A 78 0.52 -1.01 -28.80
C ASP A 78 -0.23 0.00 -29.69
N THR A 79 -1.28 -0.47 -30.35
CA THR A 79 -2.13 0.38 -31.21
C THR A 79 -2.74 1.55 -30.41
N LEU A 80 -3.30 1.27 -29.24
CA LEU A 80 -3.91 2.29 -28.39
C LEU A 80 -2.87 3.23 -27.78
N PHE A 81 -1.72 2.72 -27.36
CA PHE A 81 -0.65 3.48 -26.73
C PHE A 81 -0.04 4.46 -27.72
N GLU A 82 0.30 4.01 -28.94
CA GLU A 82 0.84 4.87 -30.00
C GLU A 82 -0.16 5.95 -30.43
N ARG A 83 -1.43 5.58 -30.60
CA ARG A 83 -2.48 6.53 -30.97
C ARG A 83 -2.65 7.61 -29.88
N ASN A 84 -2.63 7.22 -28.61
CA ASN A 84 -2.74 8.17 -27.49
C ASN A 84 -1.48 9.01 -27.30
N ALA A 85 -0.29 8.49 -27.66
CA ALA A 85 0.95 9.28 -27.66
C ALA A 85 0.91 10.42 -28.69
N LYS A 86 0.29 10.19 -29.85
CA LYS A 86 0.19 11.18 -30.93
C LYS A 86 -0.96 12.16 -30.73
N ASN A 87 -2.15 11.63 -30.42
CA ASN A 87 -3.41 12.39 -30.48
C ASN A 87 -4.23 12.35 -29.18
N GLY A 88 -3.69 11.74 -28.12
CA GLY A 88 -4.38 11.58 -26.83
C GLY A 88 -3.82 12.52 -25.76
N SER A 89 -4.08 12.16 -24.50
CA SER A 89 -3.52 12.83 -23.33
C SER A 89 -2.64 11.86 -22.54
N PHE A 90 -1.69 12.42 -21.78
CA PHE A 90 -0.87 11.63 -20.86
C PHE A 90 -1.72 10.79 -19.90
N TYR A 91 -2.88 11.31 -19.48
CA TYR A 91 -3.80 10.56 -18.63
C TYR A 91 -4.37 9.32 -19.33
N LEU A 92 -4.84 9.45 -20.57
CA LEU A 92 -5.38 8.32 -21.34
C LEU A 92 -4.29 7.29 -21.64
N GLN A 93 -3.11 7.75 -22.04
CA GLN A 93 -1.94 6.88 -22.24
C GLN A 93 -1.58 6.13 -20.96
N SER A 94 -1.58 6.82 -19.81
CA SER A 94 -1.34 6.20 -18.50
C SER A 94 -2.41 5.15 -18.13
N LYS A 95 -3.67 5.37 -18.52
CA LYS A 95 -4.74 4.38 -18.30
C LYS A 95 -4.57 3.13 -19.16
N VAL A 96 -4.21 3.30 -20.43
CA VAL A 96 -3.88 2.19 -21.33
C VAL A 96 -2.67 1.40 -20.80
N HIS A 97 -1.62 2.09 -20.34
CA HIS A 97 -0.46 1.44 -19.72
C HIS A 97 -0.81 0.63 -18.48
N ARG A 98 -1.54 1.24 -17.54
CA ARG A 98 -1.97 0.52 -16.32
C ARG A 98 -2.85 -0.68 -16.64
N ALA A 99 -3.66 -0.61 -17.71
CA ALA A 99 -4.54 -1.71 -18.08
C ALA A 99 -3.72 -2.93 -18.52
N LYS A 100 -2.64 -2.69 -19.28
CA LYS A 100 -1.66 -3.74 -19.62
C LYS A 100 -1.00 -4.32 -18.37
N GLU A 101 -0.55 -3.49 -17.42
CA GLU A 101 0.08 -3.96 -16.17
C GLU A 101 -0.88 -4.83 -15.34
N CYS A 102 -2.16 -4.44 -15.28
CA CYS A 102 -3.21 -5.20 -14.60
C CYS A 102 -3.38 -6.59 -15.22
N LEU A 103 -3.54 -6.68 -16.54
CA LEU A 103 -3.70 -7.96 -17.24
C LEU A 103 -2.43 -8.81 -17.20
N GLU A 104 -1.25 -8.19 -17.20
CA GLU A 104 0.03 -8.90 -17.05
C GLU A 104 0.12 -9.61 -15.70
N GLY A 105 -0.31 -8.94 -14.62
CA GLY A 105 -0.38 -9.55 -13.28
C GLY A 105 -1.29 -10.77 -13.24
N VAL A 106 -2.45 -10.70 -13.90
CA VAL A 106 -3.39 -11.82 -14.01
C VAL A 106 -2.80 -12.96 -14.85
N TYR A 107 -2.20 -12.65 -16.01
CA TYR A 107 -1.60 -13.64 -16.90
C TYR A 107 -0.46 -14.41 -16.22
N ARG A 108 0.43 -13.70 -15.52
CA ARG A 108 1.52 -14.31 -14.72
C ARG A 108 0.97 -15.19 -13.59
N SER A 109 -0.06 -14.72 -12.89
CA SER A 109 -0.70 -15.49 -11.82
C SER A 109 -1.36 -16.79 -12.34
N LYS A 110 -1.88 -16.78 -13.58
CA LYS A 110 -2.41 -17.99 -14.23
C LYS A 110 -1.29 -18.94 -14.70
N GLY A 111 -0.14 -18.40 -15.11
CA GLY A 111 1.05 -19.18 -15.51
C GLY A 111 1.76 -19.86 -14.34
N ASP A 112 1.78 -19.24 -13.16
CA ASP A 112 2.40 -19.78 -11.94
C ASP A 112 1.48 -20.79 -11.18
N GLY A 113 0.26 -21.01 -11.66
CA GLY A 113 -0.65 -22.04 -11.18
C GLY A 113 -0.27 -23.43 -11.68
N SER A 114 0.84 -24.00 -11.17
CA SER A 114 1.08 -25.45 -11.25
C SER A 114 -0.04 -26.19 -10.50
N PRO A 115 -0.59 -27.29 -11.05
CA PRO A 115 -1.60 -28.09 -10.37
C PRO A 115 -0.95 -28.76 -9.15
N SER A 116 -1.54 -28.58 -7.97
CA SER A 116 -1.37 -29.51 -6.85
C SER A 116 -2.55 -30.48 -6.83
#